data_AF-A0A941VY34-F1
#
_entry.id   AF-A0A941VY34-F1
#
_cell.length_a   1.000
_cell.length_b   1.000
_cell.length_c   1.000
_cell.angle_alpha   90.00
_cell.angle_beta   90.00
_cell.angle_gamma   90.00
#
_symmetry.space_group_name_H-M   'P 1'
#
loop_
_entity.id
_entity.type
_entity.pdbx_description
1 polymer ?
#
loop_
_entity_poly.entity_id
_entity_poly.type
_entity_poly.pdbx_seq_one_letter_code
_entity_poly.pdbx_strand_id
1 'polypeptide(L)'
;MENEWSYKRLRVKEGLKPGSKHFQYFFVVSEGEQKKCNYCVWIEDEVLSRFDSSKDFKAILDSHRGEWSKWVKEKIDQKDFRNVVLKFDKGGHKEMDLNKMDKKLSME
;
A
#
# COMPACT_ATOMS: atom_id res chain seq x y z
N MET A 1 13.13 -4.80 3.70
CA MET A 1 13.23 -4.00 4.94
C MET A 1 11.81 -3.74 5.41
N GLU A 2 11.36 -4.50 6.39
CA GLU A 2 10.11 -4.20 7.08
C GLU A 2 10.34 -2.98 7.95
N ASN A 3 9.53 -1.95 7.77
CA ASN A 3 9.60 -0.74 8.59
C ASN A 3 8.32 -0.65 9.42
N GLU A 4 8.42 -0.08 10.61
CA GLU A 4 7.29 0.08 11.50
C GLU A 4 7.26 1.49 12.07
N TRP A 5 6.06 2.06 12.16
CA TRP A 5 5.83 3.34 12.82
C TRP A 5 4.48 3.34 13.53
N SER A 6 4.34 4.26 14.47
CA SER A 6 3.11 4.44 15.24
C SER A 6 2.42 5.74 14.83
N TYR A 7 1.09 5.73 14.83
CA TYR A 7 0.29 6.91 14.62
C TYR A 7 -1.00 6.84 15.43
N LYS A 8 -1.17 7.82 16.33
CA LYS A 8 -2.16 7.77 17.41
C LYS A 8 -1.98 6.50 18.25
N ARG A 9 -3.01 5.68 18.41
CA ARG A 9 -2.97 4.40 19.15
C ARG A 9 -2.69 3.19 18.24
N LEU A 10 -2.41 3.44 16.96
CA LEU A 10 -2.25 2.40 15.95
C LEU A 10 -0.77 2.19 15.61
N ARG A 11 -0.43 0.94 15.32
CA ARG A 11 0.85 0.50 14.79
C ARG A 11 0.69 0.20 13.31
N VAL A 12 1.61 0.70 12.49
CA VAL A 12 1.61 0.49 11.04
C VAL A 12 2.89 -0.20 10.64
N LYS A 13 2.77 -1.42 10.13
CA LYS A 13 3.89 -2.20 9.62
C LYS A 13 3.88 -2.16 8.09
N GLU A 14 5.00 -1.77 7.52
CA GLU A 14 5.19 -1.59 6.09
C GLU A 14 5.98 -2.74 5.47
N GLY A 15 5.61 -3.14 4.25
CA GLY A 15 6.30 -4.21 3.54
C GLY A 15 6.12 -4.15 2.03
N LEU A 16 7.23 -4.23 1.30
CA LEU A 16 7.22 -4.42 -0.15
C LEU A 16 7.13 -5.93 -0.44
N LYS A 17 6.19 -6.36 -1.29
CA LYS A 17 6.06 -7.79 -1.63
C LYS A 17 7.29 -8.27 -2.41
N PRO A 18 8.10 -9.20 -1.87
CA PRO A 18 9.21 -9.77 -2.63
C PRO A 18 8.68 -10.66 -3.76
N GLY A 19 9.32 -10.63 -4.93
CA GLY A 19 9.05 -11.55 -6.04
C GLY A 19 7.69 -11.38 -6.75
N SER A 20 6.95 -10.32 -6.45
CA SER A 20 5.72 -10.00 -7.18
C SER A 20 6.05 -9.47 -8.58
N LYS A 21 5.25 -9.88 -9.58
CA LYS A 21 5.32 -9.30 -10.94
C LYS A 21 4.99 -7.81 -10.92
N HIS A 22 4.06 -7.42 -10.06
CA HIS A 22 3.61 -6.04 -9.87
C HIS A 22 4.23 -5.41 -8.64
N PHE A 23 4.45 -4.10 -8.69
CA PHE A 23 4.80 -3.36 -7.48
C PHE A 23 3.63 -3.37 -6.51
N GLN A 24 3.85 -3.95 -5.33
CA GLN A 24 2.88 -4.04 -4.25
C GLN A 24 3.56 -3.66 -2.93
N TYR A 25 3.08 -2.58 -2.33
CA TYR A 25 3.58 -2.08 -1.05
C TYR A 25 2.44 -2.01 -0.04
N PHE A 26 2.60 -2.74 1.06
CA PHE A 26 1.56 -2.97 2.04
C PHE A 26 1.80 -2.21 3.33
N PHE A 27 0.69 -1.81 3.95
CA PHE A 27 0.62 -1.26 5.28
C PHE A 27 -0.37 -2.09 6.10
N VAL A 28 0.12 -2.77 7.12
CA VAL A 28 -0.71 -3.52 8.06
C VAL A 28 -0.95 -2.64 9.27
N VAL A 29 -2.20 -2.28 9.52
CA VAL A 29 -2.58 -1.43 10.65
C VAL A 29 -3.13 -2.30 11.76
N SER A 30 -2.59 -2.15 12.96
CA SER A 30 -2.98 -2.88 14.16
C SER A 30 -3.22 -1.93 15.33
N GLU A 31 -4.07 -2.33 16.25
CA GLU A 31 -4.24 -1.69 17.57
C GLU A 31 -3.91 -2.74 18.64
N GLY A 32 -2.83 -2.51 19.38
CA GLY A 32 -2.25 -3.57 20.23
C GLY A 32 -1.84 -4.78 19.37
N GLU A 33 -2.31 -5.96 19.75
CA GLU A 33 -2.05 -7.22 19.03
C GLU A 33 -3.08 -7.52 17.93
N GLN A 34 -4.16 -6.73 17.85
CA GLN A 34 -5.23 -6.98 16.90
C GLN A 34 -5.00 -6.21 15.59
N LYS A 35 -4.88 -6.96 14.48
CA LYS A 35 -4.90 -6.40 13.13
C LYS A 35 -6.28 -5.78 12.85
N LYS A 36 -6.29 -4.51 12.42
CA LYS A 36 -7.50 -3.76 12.05
C LYS A 36 -7.78 -3.85 10.55
N CYS A 37 -6.78 -3.55 9.71
CA CYS A 37 -6.95 -3.50 8.26
C CYS A 37 -5.62 -3.60 7.52
N ASN A 38 -5.69 -3.69 6.19
CA ASN A 38 -4.56 -3.55 5.30
C ASN A 38 -4.81 -2.46 4.28
N TYR A 39 -3.79 -1.65 4.05
CA TYR A 39 -3.73 -0.79 2.88
C TYR A 39 -2.66 -1.30 1.93
N CYS A 40 -2.90 -1.17 0.63
CA CYS A 40 -1.97 -1.61 -0.41
C CYS A 40 -1.81 -0.51 -1.45
N VAL A 41 -0.58 -0.17 -1.79
CA VAL A 41 -0.27 0.56 -3.01
C VAL A 41 0.06 -0.47 -4.09
N TRP A 42 -0.67 -0.43 -5.19
CA TRP A 42 -0.45 -1.29 -6.34
C TRP A 42 -0.16 -0.42 -7.57
N ILE A 43 1.01 -0.57 -8.17
CA ILE A 43 1.33 0.05 -9.46
C ILE A 43 1.38 -1.03 -10.55
N GLU A 44 0.60 -0.88 -11.63
CA GLU A 44 0.66 -1.78 -12.78
C GLU A 44 1.97 -1.63 -13.56
N ASP A 45 2.48 -2.73 -14.12
CA ASP A 45 3.82 -2.78 -14.72
C ASP A 45 4.00 -1.82 -15.90
N GLU A 46 2.90 -1.58 -16.61
CA GLU A 46 2.81 -0.65 -17.74
C GLU A 46 2.99 0.82 -17.34
N VAL A 47 2.80 1.15 -16.06
CA VAL A 47 2.94 2.51 -15.53
C VAL A 47 4.09 2.67 -14.54
N LEU A 48 4.84 1.62 -14.21
CA LEU A 48 6.01 1.69 -13.34
C LEU A 48 7.05 2.74 -13.80
N SER A 49 7.23 2.89 -15.11
CA SER A 49 8.17 3.86 -15.68
C SER A 49 7.78 5.32 -15.43
N ARG A 50 6.56 5.59 -14.94
CA ARG A 50 6.13 6.92 -14.50
C ARG A 50 6.68 7.28 -13.11
N PHE A 51 7.07 6.28 -12.32
CA PHE A 51 7.60 6.43 -10.96
C PHE A 51 9.12 6.33 -10.94
N ASP A 52 9.67 5.39 -11.72
CA ASP A 52 11.10 5.26 -11.92
C ASP A 52 11.38 4.68 -13.30
N SER A 53 12.24 5.33 -14.09
CA SER A 53 12.52 4.90 -15.47
C SER A 53 13.16 3.51 -15.54
N SER A 54 13.89 3.10 -14.50
CA SER A 54 14.52 1.78 -14.38
C SER A 54 13.55 0.72 -13.86
N LYS A 55 12.35 1.14 -13.44
CA LYS A 55 11.32 0.31 -12.78
C LYS A 55 11.84 -0.37 -11.51
N ASP A 56 12.85 0.22 -10.86
CA ASP A 56 13.43 -0.35 -9.65
C ASP A 56 12.48 -0.13 -8.46
N PHE A 57 12.00 -1.22 -7.88
CA PHE A 57 11.00 -1.13 -6.81
C PHE A 57 11.56 -0.44 -5.56
N LYS A 58 12.87 -0.54 -5.31
CA LYS A 58 13.46 0.11 -4.14
C LYS A 58 13.53 1.63 -4.35
N ALA A 59 13.91 2.09 -5.54
CA ALA A 59 13.93 3.49 -5.93
C ALA A 59 12.53 4.11 -5.93
N ILE A 60 11.55 3.38 -6.46
CA ILE A 60 10.12 3.77 -6.41
C ILE A 60 9.67 3.91 -4.96
N LEU A 61 9.97 2.93 -4.12
CA LEU A 61 9.59 2.97 -2.71
C LEU A 61 10.26 4.15 -1.99
N ASP A 62 11.56 4.34 -2.14
CA ASP A 62 12.30 5.41 -1.46
C ASP A 62 11.76 6.81 -1.80
N SER A 63 11.40 7.01 -3.07
CA SER A 63 10.89 8.29 -3.57
C SER A 63 9.45 8.61 -3.14
N HIS A 64 8.60 7.59 -3.00
CA HIS A 64 7.15 7.80 -2.79
C HIS A 64 6.63 7.35 -1.42
N ARG A 65 7.45 6.69 -0.61
CA ARG A 65 7.05 6.20 0.72
C ARG A 65 6.43 7.27 1.59
N GLY A 66 6.99 8.49 1.59
CA GLY A 66 6.45 9.60 2.38
C GLY A 66 5.02 9.98 1.99
N GLU A 67 4.72 10.01 0.69
CA GLU A 67 3.37 10.30 0.18
C GLU A 67 2.39 9.19 0.57
N TRP A 68 2.79 7.93 0.44
CA TRP A 68 1.92 6.80 0.78
C TRP A 68 1.71 6.66 2.29
N SER A 69 2.71 6.94 3.12
CA SER A 69 2.53 7.01 4.57
C SER A 69 1.58 8.14 4.97
N LYS A 70 1.58 9.27 4.24
CA LYS A 70 0.61 10.36 4.44
C LYS A 70 -0.82 9.91 4.09
N TRP A 71 -0.99 9.27 2.93
CA TRP A 71 -2.25 8.68 2.52
C TRP A 71 -2.82 7.70 3.57
N VAL A 72 -1.98 6.84 4.15
CA VAL A 72 -2.40 5.94 5.25
C VAL A 72 -2.87 6.70 6.49
N LYS A 73 -2.18 7.79 6.86
CA LYS A 73 -2.60 8.64 7.99
C LYS A 73 -3.97 9.26 7.71
N GLU A 74 -4.19 9.76 6.51
CA GLU A 74 -5.49 10.33 6.10
C GLU A 74 -6.62 9.28 6.19
N LYS A 75 -6.37 8.03 5.81
CA LYS A 75 -7.36 6.93 6.01
C LYS A 75 -7.66 6.65 7.47
N ILE A 76 -6.62 6.64 8.31
CA ILE A 76 -6.79 6.49 9.76
C ILE A 76 -7.58 7.66 10.35
N ASP A 77 -7.32 8.89 9.91
CA ASP A 77 -8.06 10.09 10.33
C ASP A 77 -9.54 10.02 9.94
N GLN A 78 -9.83 9.51 8.74
CA GLN A 78 -11.19 9.26 8.25
C GLN A 78 -11.87 8.05 8.90
N LYS A 79 -11.15 7.30 9.76
CA LYS A 79 -11.59 6.02 10.34
C LYS A 79 -11.98 4.97 9.28
N ASP A 80 -11.38 5.04 8.09
CA ASP A 80 -11.64 4.10 7.01
C ASP A 80 -10.78 2.84 7.15
N PHE A 81 -11.15 1.96 8.07
CA PHE A 81 -10.45 0.69 8.32
C PHE A 81 -10.88 -0.45 7.39
N ARG A 82 -11.35 -0.12 6.18
CA ARG A 82 -11.57 -1.14 5.15
C ARG A 82 -10.22 -1.57 4.59
N ASN A 83 -10.18 -2.75 3.99
CA ASN A 83 -9.01 -3.17 3.25
C ASN A 83 -8.99 -2.37 1.93
N VAL A 84 -8.08 -1.42 1.74
CA VAL A 84 -8.09 -0.49 0.60
C VAL A 84 -6.83 -0.65 -0.27
N VAL A 85 -7.01 -0.67 -1.58
CA VAL A 85 -5.90 -0.55 -2.56
C VAL A 85 -5.92 0.84 -3.18
N LEU A 86 -4.80 1.54 -3.11
CA LEU A 86 -4.48 2.66 -3.99
C LEU A 86 -3.83 2.09 -5.25
N LYS A 87 -4.61 1.94 -6.32
CA LYS A 87 -4.17 1.36 -7.58
C LYS A 87 -3.77 2.46 -8.56
N PHE A 88 -2.59 2.32 -9.16
CA PHE A 88 -2.09 3.15 -10.26
C PHE A 88 -2.12 2.36 -11.57
N ASP A 89 -2.78 2.91 -12.58
CA ASP A 89 -2.92 2.34 -13.91
C ASP A 89 -2.79 3.42 -15.00
N LYS A 90 -2.95 3.04 -16.28
CA LYS A 90 -2.86 3.97 -17.42
C LYS A 90 -3.71 5.23 -17.25
N GLY A 91 -4.89 5.12 -16.65
CA GLY A 91 -5.86 6.19 -16.43
C GLY A 91 -5.59 7.08 -15.20
N GLY A 92 -4.54 6.80 -14.42
CA GLY A 92 -4.20 7.57 -13.22
C GLY A 92 -4.18 6.70 -11.97
N HIS A 93 -4.84 7.16 -10.90
CA HIS A 93 -4.95 6.41 -9.66
C HIS A 93 -6.38 6.35 -9.15
N LYS A 94 -6.72 5.25 -8.48
CA LYS A 94 -8.03 5.06 -7.87
C LYS A 94 -7.93 4.24 -6.60
N GLU A 95 -8.85 4.50 -5.69
CA GLU A 95 -8.99 3.75 -4.45
C GLU A 95 -10.04 2.66 -4.63
N MET A 96 -9.73 1.46 -4.20
CA MET A 96 -10.59 0.30 -4.38
C MET A 96 -10.68 -0.50 -3.09
N ASP A 97 -11.87 -0.96 -2.75
CA ASP A 97 -12.08 -1.84 -1.61
C ASP A 97 -11.65 -3.27 -1.97
N LEU A 98 -10.67 -3.81 -1.27
CA LEU A 98 -10.15 -5.18 -1.48
C LEU A 98 -11.25 -6.23 -1.31
N ASN A 99 -12.21 -6.02 -0.39
CA ASN A 99 -13.29 -6.99 -0.18
C ASN A 99 -14.31 -6.99 -1.32
N LYS A 100 -14.31 -5.95 -2.17
CA LYS A 100 -15.16 -5.85 -3.37
C LYS A 100 -14.44 -6.28 -4.65
N MET A 101 -13.15 -6.62 -4.57
CA MET A 101 -12.45 -7.24 -5.69
C MET A 101 -12.75 -8.74 -5.67
N ASP A 102 -13.55 -9.19 -6.64
CA ASP A 102 -13.89 -10.62 -6.88
C ASP A 102 -12.63 -11.49 -7.10
N LYS A 103 -11.53 -10.87 -7.53
CA LYS A 103 -10.20 -11.48 -7.45
C LYS A 103 -9.69 -11.40 -6.02
N LYS A 104 -9.85 -12.51 -5.28
CA LYS A 104 -8.99 -12.85 -4.14
C LYS A 104 -7.55 -12.51 -4.53
N LEU A 105 -7.06 -11.39 -4.04
CA LEU A 105 -5.64 -11.19 -3.84
C LEU A 105 -5.28 -12.19 -2.75
N SER A 106 -4.97 -13.41 -3.17
CA SER A 106 -4.33 -14.38 -2.31
C SER A 106 -3.03 -13.74 -1.82
N MET A 107 -3.11 -13.12 -0.65
CA MET A 107 -1.97 -12.97 0.25
C MET A 107 -1.67 -14.38 0.78
N GLU A 108 -1.13 -15.22 -0.09
CA GLU A 108 -0.21 -16.27 0.30
C GLU A 108 1.17 -15.64 0.46
#